data_AF-A0A9D4KEP2-F1
#
_entry.id   AF-A0A9D4KEP2-F1
#
_cell.length_a   1.000
_cell.length_b   1.000
_cell.length_c   1.000
_cell.angle_alpha   90.00
_cell.angle_beta   90.00
_cell.angle_gamma   90.00
#
_symmetry.space_group_name_H-M   'P 1'
#
loop_
_entity.id
_entity.type
_entity.pdbx_description
1 polymer ?
#
loop_
_entity_poly.entity_id
_entity_poly.type
_entity_poly.pdbx_seq_one_letter_code
_entity_poly.pdbx_strand_id
1 'polypeptide(L)' 'MMKAEYFTDPIIRKYSVRNNVDCKSSYVVYAVNCRRCRMFEYVGETGGTMYQRHLLNLSHIRTQHSDP' A
#
# COMPACT_ATOMS: atom_id res chain seq x y z
N MET A 1 -3.00 20.94 -13.92
CA MET A 1 -3.97 19.89 -13.54
C MET A 1 -3.38 18.54 -13.87
N MET A 2 -3.13 17.66 -12.89
CA MET A 2 -2.83 16.25 -13.19
C MET A 2 -4.11 15.59 -13.72
N LYS A 3 -4.02 14.83 -14.81
CA LYS A 3 -5.16 14.07 -15.34
C LYS A 3 -5.60 13.04 -14.30
N ALA A 4 -6.91 12.87 -14.13
CA ALA A 4 -7.44 11.78 -13.34
C ALA A 4 -7.08 10.46 -14.05
N GLU A 5 -6.29 9.64 -13.39
CA GLU A 5 -5.89 8.32 -13.87
C GLU A 5 -6.85 7.27 -13.32
N TYR A 6 -7.12 6.24 -14.11
CA TYR A 6 -8.02 5.15 -13.74
C TYR A 6 -7.38 3.82 -14.10
N PHE A 7 -7.51 2.83 -13.23
CA PHE A 7 -7.21 1.44 -13.56
C PHE A 7 -8.51 0.66 -13.75
N THR A 8 -8.48 -0.30 -14.68
CA THR A 8 -9.61 -1.18 -14.96
C THR A 8 -9.21 -2.61 -14.63
N ASP A 9 -10.03 -3.32 -13.86
CA ASP A 9 -9.80 -4.73 -13.55
C ASP A 9 -10.25 -5.65 -14.71
N PRO A 10 -9.97 -6.97 -14.65
CA PRO A 10 -10.37 -7.91 -15.70
C PRO A 10 -11.90 -8.04 -15.90
N ILE A 11 -12.71 -7.55 -14.95
CA ILE A 11 -14.18 -7.55 -15.01
C ILE A 11 -14.75 -6.15 -15.32
N ILE A 12 -13.93 -5.25 -15.85
CA ILE A 12 -14.29 -3.92 -16.37
C ILE A 12 -14.75 -2.94 -15.26
N ARG A 13 -14.38 -3.17 -14.00
CA ARG A 13 -14.58 -2.17 -12.93
C ARG A 13 -13.49 -1.11 -13.01
N LYS A 14 -13.90 0.15 -12.96
CA LYS A 14 -13.00 1.32 -12.98
C LYS A 14 -12.76 1.83 -11.58
N TYR A 15 -11.48 2.05 -11.28
CA TYR A 15 -11.04 2.58 -10.00
C TYR A 15 -10.25 3.86 -10.24
N SER A 16 -10.59 4.93 -9.53
CA SER A 16 -9.82 6.17 -9.58
C SER A 16 -8.47 5.96 -8.91
N VAL A 17 -7.39 6.25 -9.61
CA VAL A 17 -6.05 6.29 -9.03
C VAL A 17 -5.95 7.56 -8.20
N ARG A 18 -5.77 7.40 -6.88
CA ARG A 18 -5.38 8.50 -6.01
C ARG A 18 -3.88 8.71 -6.17
N ASN A 19 -3.50 9.68 -6.99
CA ASN A 19 -2.11 10.06 -7.29
C ASN A 19 -1.30 10.55 -6.06
N ASN A 20 -1.90 10.54 -4.88
CA ASN A 20 -1.24 10.90 -3.65
C ASN A 20 -1.67 9.91 -2.57
N VAL A 21 -0.70 9.12 -2.10
CA VAL A 21 -0.82 8.28 -0.90
C VAL A 21 0.03 8.94 0.17
N ASP A 22 -0.61 9.35 1.25
CA ASP A 22 0.02 9.95 2.41
C ASP A 22 -0.19 9.10 3.67
N CYS A 23 0.32 9.57 4.80
CA CYS A 23 0.21 8.86 6.08
C CYS A 23 -1.23 8.73 6.60
N LYS A 24 -2.17 9.57 6.11
CA LYS A 24 -3.59 9.59 6.51
C LYS A 24 -4.47 8.77 5.59
N SER A 25 -3.95 8.37 4.43
CA SER A 25 -4.65 7.56 3.45
C SER A 25 -5.09 6.22 4.07
N SER A 26 -6.33 5.82 3.80
CA SER A 26 -6.96 4.59 4.29
C SER A 26 -7.68 3.88 3.15
N TYR A 27 -7.93 2.58 3.31
CA TYR A 27 -8.57 1.73 2.28
C TYR A 27 -7.80 1.74 0.95
N VAL A 28 -6.48 1.65 1.05
CA VAL A 28 -5.57 1.61 -0.10
C VAL A 28 -4.80 0.28 -0.14
N VAL A 29 -4.53 -0.19 -1.36
CA VAL A 29 -3.56 -1.24 -1.64
C VAL A 29 -2.18 -0.59 -1.81
N TYR A 30 -1.16 -1.12 -1.15
CA TYR A 30 0.20 -0.57 -1.16
C TYR A 30 1.24 -1.67 -1.36
N ALA A 31 2.40 -1.29 -1.88
CA ALA A 31 3.55 -2.17 -2.01
C ALA A 31 4.77 -1.59 -1.27
N VAL A 32 5.48 -2.43 -0.52
CA VAL A 32 6.75 -2.09 0.11
C VAL A 32 7.87 -2.52 -0.84
N ASN A 33 8.70 -1.55 -1.23
CA ASN A 33 9.86 -1.80 -2.07
C ASN A 33 11.14 -1.70 -1.24
N CYS A 34 11.99 -2.73 -1.32
CA CYS A 34 13.34 -2.63 -0.78
C CYS A 34 14.22 -1.85 -1.76
N ARG A 35 14.61 -0.62 -1.39
CA ARG A 35 15.48 0.23 -2.24
C ARG A 35 16.83 -0.41 -2.57
N ARG A 36 17.30 -1.34 -1.74
CA ARG A 36 18.59 -2.02 -1.90
C ARG A 36 18.48 -3.19 -2.89
N CYS A 37 17.46 -4.03 -2.75
CA CYS A 37 17.21 -5.18 -3.62
C CYS A 37 16.50 -4.79 -4.93
N ARG A 38 15.88 -3.60 -4.97
CA ARG A 38 14.98 -3.12 -6.05
C ARG A 38 13.81 -4.05 -6.33
N MET A 39 13.38 -4.81 -5.32
CA MET A 39 12.26 -5.73 -5.40
C MET A 39 11.09 -5.25 -4.54
N PHE A 40 9.88 -5.65 -4.94
CA PHE A 40 8.70 -5.54 -4.08
C PHE A 40 8.73 -6.69 -3.10
N GLU A 41 8.90 -6.36 -1.82
CA GLU A 41 9.00 -7.35 -0.75
C GLU A 41 7.62 -7.78 -0.25
N TYR A 42 6.64 -6.88 -0.38
CA TYR A 42 5.34 -7.06 0.23
C TYR A 42 4.28 -6.22 -0.48
N VAL A 43 3.10 -6.80 -0.72
CA VAL A 43 1.90 -6.09 -1.15
C VAL A 43 0.83 -6.35 -0.11
N GLY A 44 0.15 -5.31 0.34
CA GLY A 44 -0.92 -5.43 1.32
C GLY A 44 -1.99 -4.37 1.14
N GLU A 45 -3.04 -4.50 1.94
CA GLU A 45 -4.13 -3.56 2.01
C GLU A 45 -4.20 -2.91 3.40
N THR A 46 -4.79 -1.72 3.45
CA THR A 46 -5.04 -1.01 4.71
C THR A 46 -6.53 -1.01 5.04
N GLY A 47 -6.89 -1.48 6.24
CA GLY A 47 -8.20 -1.20 6.84
C GLY A 47 -8.23 0.11 7.67
N GLY A 48 -7.08 0.47 8.24
CA GLY A 48 -6.84 1.75 8.93
C GLY A 48 -6.07 2.75 8.06
N THR A 49 -5.22 3.58 8.67
CA THR A 49 -4.35 4.51 7.91
C THR A 49 -3.01 3.88 7.53
N MET A 50 -2.39 4.40 6.47
CA MET A 50 -1.03 4.03 6.07
C MET A 50 -0.01 4.22 7.21
N TYR A 51 -0.19 5.25 8.05
CA TYR A 51 0.65 5.45 9.23
C TYR A 51 0.55 4.28 10.21
N GLN A 52 -0.67 3.88 10.57
CA GLN A 52 -0.89 2.75 11.48
C GLN A 52 -0.31 1.46 10.90
N ARG A 53 -0.52 1.22 9.61
CA ARG A 53 0.01 0.03 8.94
C ARG A 53 1.54 0.03 8.89
N HIS A 54 2.16 1.19 8.65
CA HIS A 54 3.62 1.30 8.70
C HIS A 54 4.18 0.96 10.09
N LEU A 55 3.57 1.47 11.16
CA LEU A 55 3.99 1.15 12.54
C LEU A 55 3.83 -0.33 12.87
N LEU A 56 2.75 -0.96 12.42
CA LEU A 56 2.52 -2.40 12.59
C LEU A 56 3.59 -3.22 11.87
N ASN A 57 3.87 -2.91 10.60
CA ASN A 57 4.93 -3.59 9.84
C ASN A 57 6.28 -3.46 10.54
N LEU A 58 6.64 -2.28 11.05
CA LEU A 58 7.86 -2.09 11.85
C LEU A 58 7.85 -2.87 13.16
N SER A 59 6.69 -3.04 13.80
CA SER A 59 6.56 -3.87 14.99
C SER A 59 6.81 -5.35 14.65
N HIS A 60 6.15 -5.89 13.61
CA HIS A 60 6.29 -7.29 13.19
C HIS A 60 7.73 -7.64 12.84
N ILE A 61 8.44 -6.74 12.13
CA ILE A 61 9.87 -6.90 11.83
C ILE A 61 10.69 -7.00 13.11
N ARG A 62 10.43 -6.13 14.10
CA ARG A 62 11.16 -6.12 15.38
C ARG A 62 10.88 -7.37 16.22
N THR A 63 9.65 -7.84 16.22
CA THR A 63 9.23 -9.01 17.00
C THR A 63 9.43 -10.33 16.26
N GLN A 64 9.93 -10.30 15.03
CA GLN A 64 10.03 -11.47 14.13
C GLN A 64 8.69 -12.21 14.01
N HIS A 65 7.59 -11.46 14.08
CA HIS A 65 6.26 -12.03 13.92
C HIS A 65 5.96 -12.08 12.42
N SER A 66 5.70 -13.27 11.91
CA SER A 66 5.19 -13.46 10.56
C SER A 66 3.80 -12.83 10.46
N ASP A 67 3.50 -12.12 9.36
CA ASP A 67 2.09 -11.87 9.01
C ASP A 67 1.42 -13.26 8.82
N PRO A 68 0.21 -13.49 9.37
CA PRO A 68 -0.52 -14.75 9.20
C PRO A 68 -0.94 -15.01 7.75
#